data_AF-A0A8E1VXV5-F1
#
_entry.id   AF-A0A8E1VXV5-F1
#
_cell.length_a   1.000
_cell.length_b   1.000
_cell.length_c   1.000
_cell.angle_alpha   90.00
_cell.angle_beta   90.00
_cell.angle_gamma   90.00
#
_symmetry.space_group_name_H-M   'P 1'
#
loop_
_entity.id
_entity.type
_entity.pdbx_description
1 polymer ?
#
loop_
_entity_poly.entity_id
_entity_poly.type
_entity_poly.pdbx_seq_one_letter_code
_entity_poly.pdbx_strand_id
1 'polypeptide(L)'
;MGFATVPAALRAAGGSAGAKAAGLRRADCAGPVGRLGGAVRGGKAAPAAEHCRESLSTTFTQWCSQAQRFGENLGVAADRYEKGDHAAAGVFPAPPTMRGPR
;
A
#
# COMPACT_ATOMS: atom_id res chain seq x y z
N MET A 1 21.57 16.89 -5.12
CA MET A 1 20.84 16.52 -3.89
C MET A 1 19.44 15.95 -4.16
N GLY A 2 19.11 15.47 -5.38
CA GLY A 2 17.72 15.10 -5.74
C GLY A 2 17.27 13.67 -5.42
N PHE A 3 18.19 12.77 -5.05
CA PHE A 3 17.84 11.37 -4.84
C PHE A 3 17.46 11.06 -3.40
N ALA A 4 18.13 11.59 -2.37
CA ALA A 4 17.83 11.30 -0.96
C ALA A 4 16.37 11.59 -0.51
N THR A 5 15.69 12.55 -1.14
CA THR A 5 14.28 12.86 -0.84
C THR A 5 13.31 11.80 -1.38
N VAL A 6 13.71 11.04 -2.40
CA VAL A 6 12.87 10.01 -3.05
C VAL A 6 12.74 8.74 -2.19
N PRO A 7 13.81 8.11 -1.65
CA PRO A 7 13.70 7.02 -0.69
C PRO A 7 12.88 7.37 0.54
N ALA A 8 13.07 8.57 1.09
CA ALA A 8 12.30 9.02 2.26
C ALA A 8 10.80 9.13 1.94
N ALA A 9 10.44 9.71 0.79
CA ALA A 9 9.06 9.79 0.33
C ALA A 9 8.44 8.41 0.05
N LEU A 10 9.20 7.50 -0.57
CA LEU A 10 8.76 6.12 -0.83
C LEU A 10 8.51 5.34 0.47
N ARG A 11 9.40 5.45 1.46
CA ARG A 11 9.21 4.84 2.78
C ARG A 11 8.00 5.42 3.51
N ALA A 12 7.83 6.74 3.48
CA ALA A 12 6.66 7.40 4.08
C ALA A 12 5.36 6.95 3.41
N ALA A 13 5.34 6.85 2.08
CA ALA A 13 4.19 6.34 1.34
C ALA A 13 3.90 4.87 1.66
N GLY A 14 4.93 4.03 1.77
CA GLY A 14 4.80 2.63 2.17
C GLY A 14 4.24 2.47 3.59
N GLY A 15 4.74 3.26 4.55
CA GLY A 15 4.23 3.31 5.92
C GLY A 15 2.78 3.77 6.00
N SER A 16 2.40 4.80 5.23
CA SER A 16 1.02 5.28 5.13
C SER A 16 0.08 4.22 4.53
N ALA A 17 0.51 3.53 3.49
CA ALA A 17 -0.25 2.42 2.89
C ALA A 17 -0.47 1.28 3.89
N GLY A 18 0.57 0.89 4.63
CA GLY A 18 0.47 -0.13 5.68
C GLY A 18 -0.48 0.27 6.82
N ALA A 19 -0.38 1.52 7.30
CA ALA A 19 -1.24 2.05 8.35
C ALA A 19 -2.73 2.09 7.92
N LYS A 20 -3.00 2.54 6.69
CA LYS A 20 -4.36 2.55 6.12
C LYS A 20 -4.91 1.13 5.94
N ALA A 21 -4.10 0.20 5.44
CA ALA A 21 -4.51 -1.21 5.31
C ALA A 21 -4.83 -1.85 6.68
N ALA A 22 -4.04 -1.55 7.71
CA ALA A 22 -4.29 -2.02 9.08
C ALA A 22 -5.53 -1.37 9.72
N GLY A 23 -5.79 -0.09 9.41
CA GLY A 23 -7.04 0.58 9.80
C GLY A 23 -8.26 -0.05 9.14
N LEU A 24 -8.17 -0.33 7.83
CA LEU A 24 -9.22 -0.97 7.05
C LEU A 24 -9.52 -2.39 7.54
N ARG A 25 -8.52 -3.25 7.81
CA ARG A 25 -8.78 -4.59 8.38
C ARG A 25 -9.57 -4.58 9.68
N ARG A 26 -9.52 -3.50 10.45
CA ARG A 26 -10.30 -3.33 11.69
C ARG A 26 -11.71 -2.81 11.45
N ALA A 27 -11.99 -2.25 10.28
CA ALA A 27 -13.34 -1.88 9.89
C ALA A 27 -14.11 -3.14 9.46
N ASP A 28 -15.13 -3.51 10.25
CA ASP A 28 -16.04 -4.60 9.89
C ASP A 28 -17.02 -4.12 8.80
N CYS A 29 -16.59 -4.24 7.53
CA CYS A 29 -17.43 -3.89 6.38
C CYS A 29 -18.50 -4.96 6.07
N ALA A 30 -18.40 -6.16 6.65
CA ALA A 30 -19.24 -7.31 6.32
C ALA A 30 -20.37 -7.55 7.34
N GLY A 31 -20.16 -7.17 8.61
CA GLY A 31 -21.14 -7.29 9.69
C GLY A 31 -22.48 -6.60 9.42
N PRO A 32 -22.53 -5.38 8.87
CA PRO A 32 -23.80 -4.74 8.48
C PRO A 32 -24.60 -5.53 7.44
N VAL A 33 -23.93 -6.20 6.51
CA VAL A 33 -24.57 -7.02 5.45
C VAL A 33 -25.16 -8.29 6.04
N GLY A 34 -24.47 -8.93 7.00
CA GLY A 34 -25.02 -10.06 7.74
C GLY A 34 -26.28 -9.70 8.54
N ARG A 35 -26.31 -8.51 9.16
CA ARG A 35 -27.50 -8.02 9.88
C ARG A 35 -28.69 -7.78 8.95
N LEU A 36 -28.45 -7.33 7.71
CA LEU A 36 -29.50 -7.20 6.70
C LEU A 36 -30.05 -8.57 6.29
N GLY A 37 -29.19 -9.59 6.14
CA GLY A 37 -29.62 -10.95 5.83
C GLY A 37 -30.60 -11.56 6.85
N GLY A 38 -30.38 -11.29 8.15
CA GLY A 38 -31.30 -11.70 9.22
C GLY A 38 -32.58 -10.87 9.30
N ALA A 39 -32.56 -9.62 8.82
CA ALA A 39 -33.70 -8.72 8.83
C ALA A 39 -34.63 -8.87 7.60
N VAL A 40 -34.11 -9.35 6.47
CA VAL A 40 -34.89 -9.48 5.23
C VAL A 40 -35.67 -10.80 5.25
N ARG A 41 -36.99 -10.72 5.47
CA ARG A 41 -37.90 -11.86 5.35
C ARG A 41 -37.98 -12.33 3.89
N GLY A 42 -37.35 -13.46 3.58
CA GLY A 42 -37.55 -14.18 2.32
C GLY A 42 -36.51 -15.26 2.07
N GLY A 43 -36.94 -16.48 1.70
CA GLY A 43 -36.06 -17.66 1.53
C GLY A 43 -34.96 -17.51 0.47
N LYS A 44 -35.05 -16.51 -0.42
CA LYS A 44 -34.00 -16.15 -1.40
C LYS A 44 -33.12 -14.97 -0.97
N ALA A 45 -33.59 -14.13 -0.04
CA ALA A 45 -32.88 -12.93 0.39
C ALA A 45 -31.76 -13.23 1.39
N ALA A 46 -32.00 -14.16 2.32
CA ALA A 46 -30.99 -14.63 3.25
C ALA A 46 -29.74 -15.22 2.55
N PRO A 47 -29.86 -16.18 1.61
CA PRO A 47 -28.69 -16.70 0.91
C PRO A 47 -28.01 -15.66 0.00
N ALA A 48 -28.76 -14.73 -0.59
CA ALA A 48 -28.18 -13.64 -1.37
C ALA A 48 -27.38 -12.65 -0.49
N ALA A 49 -27.88 -12.36 0.71
CA ALA A 49 -27.18 -11.52 1.68
C ALA A 49 -25.90 -12.20 2.20
N GLU A 50 -25.94 -13.51 2.46
CA GLU A 50 -24.75 -14.29 2.81
C GLU A 50 -23.71 -14.29 1.69
N HIS A 51 -24.13 -14.54 0.44
CA HIS A 51 -23.23 -14.47 -0.71
C HIS A 51 -22.60 -13.08 -0.88
N CYS A 52 -23.39 -12.02 -0.67
CA CYS A 52 -22.89 -10.65 -0.69
C CYS A 52 -21.86 -10.40 0.42
N ARG A 53 -22.13 -10.89 1.65
CA ARG A 53 -21.22 -10.80 2.79
C ARG A 53 -19.89 -11.50 2.52
N GLU A 54 -19.93 -12.72 1.98
CA GLU A 54 -18.74 -13.50 1.63
C GLU A 54 -17.93 -12.84 0.50
N SER A 55 -18.60 -12.36 -0.54
CA SER A 55 -17.96 -11.66 -1.66
C SER A 55 -17.28 -10.38 -1.19
N LEU A 56 -17.97 -9.55 -0.39
CA LEU A 56 -17.41 -8.34 0.22
C LEU A 56 -16.20 -8.65 1.11
N SER A 57 -16.30 -9.65 1.98
CA SER A 57 -15.20 -10.09 2.84
C SER A 57 -13.97 -10.52 2.02
N THR A 58 -14.21 -11.28 0.95
CA THR A 58 -13.15 -11.77 0.05
C THR A 58 -12.46 -10.63 -0.68
N THR A 59 -13.24 -9.75 -1.34
CA THR A 59 -12.70 -8.58 -2.05
C THR A 59 -11.96 -7.65 -1.10
N PHE A 60 -12.48 -7.43 0.10
CA PHE A 60 -11.85 -6.57 1.10
C PHE A 60 -10.50 -7.14 1.58
N THR A 61 -10.44 -8.46 1.82
CA THR A 61 -9.20 -9.15 2.18
C THR A 61 -8.17 -9.05 1.06
N GLN A 62 -8.59 -9.26 -0.20
CA GLN A 62 -7.73 -9.10 -1.36
C GLN A 62 -7.18 -7.67 -1.46
N TRP A 63 -8.03 -6.66 -1.32
CA TRP A 63 -7.60 -5.26 -1.36
C TRP A 63 -6.61 -4.93 -0.24
N CYS A 64 -6.86 -5.37 0.99
CA CYS A 64 -5.93 -5.20 2.11
C CYS A 64 -4.58 -5.87 1.85
N SER A 65 -4.57 -7.05 1.24
CA SER A 65 -3.32 -7.75 0.88
C SER A 65 -2.55 -7.01 -0.23
N GLN A 66 -3.25 -6.45 -1.22
CA GLN A 66 -2.63 -5.68 -2.29
C GLN A 66 -2.04 -4.37 -1.76
N ALA A 67 -2.75 -3.67 -0.87
CA ALA A 67 -2.26 -2.46 -0.23
C ALA A 67 -0.99 -2.72 0.61
N GLN A 68 -0.92 -3.86 1.30
CA GLN A 68 0.27 -4.27 2.02
C GLN A 68 1.45 -4.53 1.07
N ARG A 69 1.24 -5.33 0.02
CA ARG A 69 2.27 -5.61 -1.01
C ARG A 69 2.74 -4.33 -1.70
N PHE A 70 1.85 -3.38 -1.94
CA PHE A 70 2.20 -2.07 -2.49
C PHE A 70 3.17 -1.33 -1.56
N GLY A 71 2.90 -1.29 -0.26
CA GLY A 71 3.81 -0.70 0.72
C GLY A 71 5.18 -1.39 0.77
N GLU A 72 5.21 -2.72 0.73
CA GLU A 72 6.45 -3.51 0.67
C GLU A 72 7.27 -3.18 -0.58
N ASN A 73 6.61 -3.08 -1.75
CA ASN A 73 7.27 -2.72 -3.02
C ASN A 73 7.87 -1.31 -2.99
N LEU A 74 7.21 -0.35 -2.32
CA LEU A 74 7.76 1.00 -2.14
C LEU A 74 9.02 0.97 -1.26
N GLY A 75 9.07 0.13 -0.22
CA GLY A 75 10.27 -0.11 0.58
C GLY A 75 11.43 -0.67 -0.25
N VAL A 76 11.15 -1.71 -1.05
CA VAL A 76 12.15 -2.30 -1.96
C VAL A 76 12.66 -1.27 -2.98
N ALA A 77 11.78 -0.40 -3.50
CA ALA A 77 12.17 0.67 -4.39
C ALA A 77 13.09 1.68 -3.69
N ALA A 78 12.76 2.10 -2.47
CA ALA A 78 13.61 3.00 -1.67
C ALA A 78 15.01 2.42 -1.46
N ASP A 79 15.12 1.14 -1.10
CA ASP A 79 16.40 0.47 -0.88
C ASP A 79 17.23 0.36 -2.16
N ARG A 80 16.58 0.18 -3.31
CA ARG A 80 17.28 0.20 -4.62
C ARG A 80 17.82 1.58 -4.95
N TYR A 81 17.08 2.64 -4.65
CA TYR A 81 17.55 4.01 -4.84
C TYR A 81 18.75 4.32 -3.93
N GLU A 82 18.71 3.95 -2.66
CA GLU A 82 19.84 4.16 -1.73
C GLU A 82 21.10 3.40 -2.15
N LYS A 83 20.95 2.14 -2.61
CA LYS A 83 22.09 1.36 -3.13
C LYS A 83 22.68 2.00 -4.39
N GLY A 84 21.84 2.52 -5.28
CA GLY A 84 22.28 3.25 -6.47
C GLY A 84 23.05 4.53 -6.12
N ASP A 85 22.53 5.32 -5.18
CA ASP A 85 23.18 6.52 -4.68
C ASP A 85 24.54 6.21 -4.04
N HIS A 86 24.61 5.18 -3.20
CA HIS A 86 25.87 4.78 -2.57
C HIS A 86 26.90 4.29 -3.60
N ALA A 87 26.47 3.54 -4.61
CA ALA A 87 27.35 3.10 -5.70
C ALA A 87 27.87 4.30 -6.50
N ALA A 88 27.02 5.28 -6.81
CA ALA A 88 27.41 6.49 -7.54
C ALA A 88 28.36 7.40 -6.73
N ALA A 89 28.15 7.50 -5.41
CA ALA A 89 29.02 8.28 -4.52
C ALA A 89 30.46 7.73 -4.49
N GLY A 90 30.65 6.41 -4.64
CA GLY A 90 31.97 5.79 -4.74
C GLY A 90 32.69 6.00 -6.06
N VAL A 91 31.99 6.42 -7.12
CA VAL A 91 32.55 6.64 -8.46
C VAL A 91 33.11 8.06 -8.64
N PHE A 92 32.61 9.05 -7.88
CA PHE A 92 33.05 10.44 -7.96
C PHE A 92 33.72 10.90 -6.66
N PRO A 93 35.06 10.89 -6.57
CA PRO A 93 35.78 11.29 -5.36
C PRO A 93 35.75 12.80 -5.07
N ALA A 94 35.25 13.63 -5.99
CA ALA A 94 34.98 15.04 -5.78
C ALA A 94 33.65 15.42 -6.47
N PRO A 95 32.84 16.32 -5.88
CA PRO A 95 31.66 16.84 -6.56
C PRO A 95 32.11 17.47 -7.89
N PRO A 96 31.46 17.17 -9.03
CA PRO A 96 31.85 17.74 -10.31
C PRO A 96 31.68 19.25 -10.24
N THR A 97 32.79 19.98 -10.13
CA THR A 97 32.81 21.42 -10.36
C THR A 97 32.63 21.62 -11.86
N MET A 98 31.37 21.62 -12.32
CA MET A 98 31.03 22.10 -13.66
C MET A 98 31.38 23.59 -13.70
N ARG A 99 32.63 23.92 -14.05
CA ARG A 99 32.96 25.22 -14.62
C ARG A 99 32.43 25.20 -16.05
N GLY A 100 31.31 25.88 -16.27
CA GLY A 100 30.80 26.15 -17.61
C GLY A 100 31.84 26.87 -18.47
N PRO A 101 31.74 26.77 -19.81
CA PRO A 101 32.67 27.43 -20.71
C PRO A 101 32.59 28.95 -20.53
N ARG A 102 33.76 29.60 -20.54
CA ARG A 102 33.92 31.05 -20.41
C ARG A 102 33.36 31.80 -21.62
#